data_AF-A0A9W9E8X2-F1
#
_entry.id   AF-A0A9W9E8X2-F1
#
_cell.length_a   1.000
_cell.length_b   1.000
_cell.length_c   1.000
_cell.angle_alpha   90.00
_cell.angle_beta   90.00
_cell.angle_gamma   90.00
#
_symmetry.space_group_name_H-M   'P 1'
#
loop_
_entity.id
_entity.type
_entity.pdbx_description
1 polymer ?
#
loop_
_entity_poly.entity_id
_entity_poly.type
_entity_poly.pdbx_seq_one_letter_code
_entity_poly.pdbx_strand_id
1 'polypeptide(L)'
;MRQIIAKGQSGASGGSSKGGELSIWKDTEGQVVPGQYVDYTLPSWDRSQDLVISLSGISDADGLDLFITPKSRQQRSLPRDSAHVFGDFSPAQNGIKSITISPTNVEIEDAESLLISVHAYQDADFDTAPTNTTPYTYTIRAKTASLKEKSTAEAMELDQEHSTDEEQCSNCLQWVPKRTMVLHQNFCLRNNILCPICKSVFKKGSPEYDAHWHCSHDEAHGDSTFSKAKHDHVFHTDRNCPACDFSTNSLSDLARHRTSVCPGKIILCRFCHLEVPQEGDPFNPSPEVVLSGMTAHELADGARTTECHLCDKIIRLRDMETHLKHHELDKVSRSKPSICRNVNCGRTLYGVGSKGQIGTPGSQVKAPGNDIGLCSLCFGPLYVSMHDPDGKALRRRIERRYLSQLMAGCGKSHCANEWCKTGRSNTGLEAKGSSAAAALPLVKPFLPGALDASQPCYFCVDEASQTGRKLAELVAAEKAWDLEWCVAAAEYEKASLDKMRDWLQAWAPRK
;
A
#
# COMPACT_ATOMS: atom_id res chain seq x y z
N MET A 1 9.42 19.97 28.34
CA MET A 1 8.40 20.94 28.79
C MET A 1 7.37 21.06 27.68
N ARG A 2 6.13 20.64 27.95
CA ARG A 2 4.98 20.73 27.04
C ARG A 2 4.56 22.20 26.91
N GLN A 3 4.39 22.70 25.69
CA GLN A 3 3.49 23.82 25.43
C GLN A 3 2.57 23.46 24.26
N ILE A 4 1.33 23.21 24.66
CA ILE A 4 0.14 23.07 23.84
C ILE A 4 -0.16 24.47 23.29
N ILE A 5 -0.11 24.65 21.97
CA ILE A 5 -0.62 25.88 21.34
C ILE A 5 -2.09 25.63 21.00
N ALA A 6 -2.93 26.36 21.73
CA ALA A 6 -4.37 26.37 21.62
C ALA A 6 -4.83 27.02 20.30
N LYS A 7 -5.93 26.46 19.77
CA LYS A 7 -6.84 27.05 18.79
C LYS A 7 -7.19 28.50 19.17
N GLY A 8 -7.13 29.38 18.18
CA GLY A 8 -7.75 30.70 18.21
C GLY A 8 -8.01 31.16 16.78
N GLN A 9 -9.27 31.11 16.37
CA GLN A 9 -9.78 31.80 15.18
C GLN A 9 -9.60 33.31 15.35
N SER A 10 -9.04 33.96 14.33
CA SER A 10 -9.36 35.35 13.97
C SER A 10 -8.80 35.63 12.57
N GLY A 11 -9.71 35.72 11.60
CA GLY A 11 -9.39 36.25 10.27
C GLY A 11 -9.04 37.73 10.38
N ALA A 12 -8.03 38.15 9.63
CA ALA A 12 -7.70 39.56 9.48
C ALA A 12 -8.89 40.27 8.83
N SER A 13 -9.34 41.38 9.43
CA SER A 13 -10.37 42.25 8.85
C SER A 13 -9.87 42.78 7.50
N GLY A 14 -10.37 42.20 6.39
CA GLY A 14 -10.06 42.60 5.02
C GLY A 14 -9.12 41.68 4.21
N GLY A 15 -8.63 40.57 4.79
CA GLY A 15 -7.70 39.65 4.09
C GLY A 15 -8.26 38.24 3.88
N SER A 16 -7.62 37.44 3.03
CA SER A 16 -7.98 36.03 2.83
C SER A 16 -7.82 35.19 4.11
N SER A 17 -8.68 34.19 4.29
CA SER A 17 -8.59 33.20 5.35
C SER A 17 -7.28 32.42 5.28
N LYS A 18 -6.77 31.97 6.43
CA LYS A 18 -5.55 31.13 6.49
C LYS A 18 -5.76 29.70 5.97
N GLY A 19 -7.01 29.29 5.76
CA GLY A 19 -7.36 27.91 5.46
C GLY A 19 -7.20 26.99 6.68
N GLY A 20 -6.94 25.70 6.45
CA GLY A 20 -6.68 24.74 7.52
C GLY A 20 -7.22 23.33 7.28
N GLU A 21 -7.33 22.54 8.35
CA GLU A 21 -7.84 21.17 8.26
C GLU A 21 -9.38 21.14 8.23
N LEU A 22 -9.94 20.40 7.28
CA LEU A 22 -11.36 20.13 7.18
C LEU A 22 -11.73 18.84 7.90
N SER A 23 -12.98 18.76 8.32
CA SER A 23 -13.58 17.56 8.89
C SER A 23 -14.88 17.26 8.16
N ILE A 24 -15.16 15.99 7.89
CA ILE A 24 -16.40 15.53 7.24
C ILE A 24 -17.69 15.90 8.02
N TRP A 25 -17.54 16.32 9.29
CA TRP A 25 -18.66 16.62 10.19
C TRP A 25 -18.90 18.11 10.41
N LYS A 26 -17.99 18.98 9.95
CA LYS A 26 -18.00 20.40 10.29
C LYS A 26 -17.87 21.29 9.08
N ASP A 27 -18.74 22.28 9.04
CA ASP A 27 -18.75 23.33 8.05
C ASP A 27 -17.70 24.37 8.48
N THR A 28 -16.96 24.91 7.53
CA THR A 28 -15.91 25.91 7.80
C THR A 28 -16.19 27.15 6.98
N GLU A 29 -16.27 28.29 7.64
CA GLU A 29 -16.42 29.59 6.98
C GLU A 29 -15.05 30.08 6.50
N GLY A 30 -15.03 30.65 5.30
CA GLY A 30 -13.84 31.17 4.65
C GLY A 30 -14.14 32.47 3.91
N GLN A 31 -13.09 33.26 3.70
CA GLN A 31 -13.13 34.40 2.81
C GLN A 31 -11.85 34.44 1.97
N VAL A 32 -11.95 34.91 0.73
CA VAL A 32 -10.82 34.97 -0.20
C VAL A 32 -10.87 36.26 -1.00
N VAL A 33 -9.73 36.96 -1.06
CA VAL A 33 -9.55 38.16 -1.88
C VAL A 33 -9.34 37.74 -3.34
N PRO A 34 -9.89 38.48 -4.33
CA PRO A 34 -9.63 38.23 -5.75
C PRO A 34 -8.14 38.01 -6.06
N GLY A 35 -7.86 37.02 -6.90
CA GLY A 35 -6.52 36.58 -7.28
C GLY A 35 -5.78 35.71 -6.25
N GLN A 36 -6.35 35.49 -5.06
CA GLN A 36 -5.73 34.69 -4.01
C GLN A 36 -6.38 33.30 -3.86
N TYR A 37 -5.65 32.44 -3.15
CA TYR A 37 -6.05 31.07 -2.82
C TYR A 37 -6.18 30.91 -1.32
N VAL A 38 -7.14 30.10 -0.89
CA VAL A 38 -7.24 29.59 0.49
C VAL A 38 -7.13 28.07 0.45
N ASP A 39 -6.11 27.55 1.12
CA ASP A 39 -5.74 26.14 1.06
C ASP A 39 -6.25 25.36 2.29
N TYR A 40 -6.89 24.23 2.02
CA TYR A 40 -7.44 23.32 3.01
C TYR A 40 -6.87 21.91 2.84
N THR A 41 -6.87 21.14 3.93
CA THR A 41 -6.48 19.73 3.91
C THR A 41 -7.55 18.87 4.54
N LEU A 42 -8.01 17.83 3.83
CA LEU A 42 -8.85 16.79 4.41
C LEU A 42 -7.95 15.58 4.73
N PRO A 43 -7.62 15.33 6.01
CA PRO A 43 -6.64 14.31 6.39
C PRO A 43 -7.14 12.88 6.19
N SER A 44 -8.45 12.64 6.32
CA SER A 44 -9.03 11.31 6.14
C SER A 44 -10.52 11.38 5.80
N TRP A 45 -11.00 10.37 5.10
CA TRP A 45 -12.40 10.15 4.73
C TRP A 45 -12.68 8.66 4.54
N ASP A 46 -13.95 8.29 4.42
CA ASP A 46 -14.36 6.94 4.06
C ASP A 46 -14.15 6.71 2.55
N ARG A 47 -13.17 5.89 2.19
CA ARG A 47 -12.83 5.60 0.78
C ARG A 47 -13.82 4.67 0.09
N SER A 48 -14.79 4.11 0.81
CA SER A 48 -15.82 3.24 0.23
C SER A 48 -17.05 4.01 -0.27
N GLN A 49 -17.13 5.30 0.01
CA GLN A 49 -18.28 6.15 -0.31
C GLN A 49 -17.87 7.36 -1.16
N ASP A 50 -18.83 7.89 -1.89
CA ASP A 50 -18.64 9.14 -2.63
C ASP A 50 -18.36 10.28 -1.65
N LEU A 51 -17.37 11.10 -1.97
CA LEU A 51 -17.00 12.28 -1.21
C LEU A 51 -17.41 13.53 -1.99
N VAL A 52 -18.28 14.35 -1.41
CA VAL A 52 -18.72 15.62 -1.97
C VAL A 52 -18.04 16.75 -1.20
N ILE A 53 -17.29 17.59 -1.92
CA ILE A 53 -16.72 18.83 -1.39
C ILE A 53 -17.47 19.98 -2.02
N SER A 54 -18.17 20.76 -1.20
CA SER A 54 -19.06 21.83 -1.64
C SER A 54 -18.70 23.17 -1.01
N LEU A 55 -18.83 24.24 -1.80
CA LEU A 55 -18.87 25.63 -1.37
C LEU A 55 -20.33 26.10 -1.39
N SER A 56 -20.73 26.87 -0.39
CA SER A 56 -22.08 27.43 -0.25
C SER A 56 -22.03 28.87 0.25
N GLY A 57 -23.13 29.61 0.10
CA GLY A 57 -23.19 31.03 0.49
C GLY A 57 -22.44 31.94 -0.48
N ILE A 58 -22.26 31.51 -1.72
CA ILE A 58 -21.57 32.27 -2.76
C ILE A 58 -22.50 33.38 -3.24
N SER A 59 -22.08 34.65 -3.09
CA SER A 59 -22.86 35.81 -3.54
C SER A 59 -22.72 36.11 -5.03
N ASP A 60 -21.56 35.81 -5.60
CA ASP A 60 -21.23 36.02 -7.01
C ASP A 60 -20.94 34.67 -7.65
N ALA A 61 -21.80 34.24 -8.57
CA ALA A 61 -21.74 32.91 -9.16
C ALA A 61 -20.42 32.61 -9.88
N ASP A 62 -19.79 33.64 -10.47
CA ASP A 62 -18.58 33.47 -11.28
C ASP A 62 -17.29 33.72 -10.49
N GLY A 63 -17.40 34.24 -9.26
CA GLY A 63 -16.25 34.76 -8.50
C GLY A 63 -15.33 33.70 -7.89
N LEU A 64 -15.80 32.47 -7.67
CA LEU A 64 -15.05 31.42 -6.97
C LEU A 64 -14.82 30.18 -7.83
N ASP A 65 -13.62 29.60 -7.73
CA ASP A 65 -13.27 28.28 -8.27
C ASP A 65 -12.88 27.33 -7.14
N LEU A 66 -13.11 26.03 -7.37
CA LEU A 66 -12.78 24.96 -6.43
C LEU A 66 -11.83 23.96 -7.10
N PHE A 67 -10.71 23.70 -6.45
CA PHE A 67 -9.68 22.77 -6.93
C PHE A 67 -9.33 21.73 -5.88
N ILE A 68 -9.11 20.49 -6.30
CA ILE A 68 -8.79 19.37 -5.42
C ILE A 68 -7.68 18.54 -6.04
N THR A 69 -6.69 18.19 -5.22
CA THR A 69 -5.56 17.34 -5.58
C THR A 69 -5.33 16.31 -4.47
N PRO A 70 -5.41 15.01 -4.77
CA PRO A 70 -5.01 13.97 -3.82
C PRO A 70 -3.51 14.05 -3.53
N LYS A 71 -3.15 14.18 -2.25
CA LYS A 71 -1.74 14.16 -1.81
C LYS A 71 -1.29 12.72 -1.75
N SER A 72 -0.32 12.35 -2.56
CA SER A 72 0.27 11.01 -2.59
C SER A 72 1.77 11.10 -2.79
N ARG A 73 2.43 9.94 -2.87
CA ARG A 73 3.85 9.90 -3.23
C ARG A 73 4.09 10.42 -4.64
N GLN A 74 3.14 10.26 -5.54
CA GLN A 74 3.24 10.69 -6.93
C GLN A 74 2.71 12.11 -7.12
N GLN A 75 2.16 12.77 -6.09
CA GLN A 75 1.62 14.13 -6.22
C GLN A 75 1.70 14.90 -4.90
N ARG A 76 2.58 15.91 -4.86
CA ARG A 76 2.85 16.70 -3.65
C ARG A 76 2.45 18.17 -3.72
N SER A 77 2.22 18.71 -4.93
CA SER A 77 1.90 20.13 -5.12
C SER A 77 0.48 20.50 -4.65
N LEU A 78 0.32 21.71 -4.11
CA LEU A 78 -0.99 22.28 -3.80
C LEU A 78 -1.80 22.51 -5.10
N PRO A 79 -3.14 22.39 -5.05
CA PRO A 79 -4.00 22.66 -6.19
C PRO A 79 -3.94 24.14 -6.60
N ARG A 80 -3.74 24.40 -7.89
CA ARG A 80 -3.85 25.73 -8.49
C ARG A 80 -4.67 25.64 -9.78
N ASP A 81 -5.10 26.78 -10.30
CA ASP A 81 -5.82 26.90 -11.58
C ASP A 81 -5.16 26.10 -12.74
N SER A 82 -3.84 26.13 -12.81
CA SER A 82 -3.02 25.46 -13.82
C SER A 82 -2.45 24.12 -13.35
N ALA A 83 -2.74 23.68 -12.12
CA ALA A 83 -2.20 22.44 -11.54
C ALA A 83 -3.15 21.84 -10.50
N HIS A 84 -4.16 21.11 -10.96
CA HIS A 84 -5.13 20.40 -10.12
C HIS A 84 -5.51 19.06 -10.75
N VAL A 85 -6.12 18.17 -9.96
CA VAL A 85 -6.64 16.88 -10.44
C VAL A 85 -8.14 16.98 -10.72
N PHE A 86 -8.90 17.52 -9.78
CA PHE A 86 -10.31 17.85 -9.95
C PHE A 86 -10.48 19.36 -9.83
N GLY A 87 -11.25 19.95 -10.74
CA GLY A 87 -11.47 21.39 -10.77
C GLY A 87 -12.87 21.73 -11.25
N ASP A 88 -13.45 22.77 -10.67
CA ASP A 88 -14.74 23.31 -11.07
C ASP A 88 -14.60 24.82 -11.30
N PHE A 89 -14.62 25.20 -12.57
CA PHE A 89 -14.61 26.58 -13.06
C PHE A 89 -16.01 27.13 -13.35
N SER A 90 -17.05 26.30 -13.28
CA SER A 90 -18.42 26.65 -13.69
C SER A 90 -19.06 27.71 -12.78
N PRO A 91 -20.09 28.45 -13.23
CA PRO A 91 -20.81 29.35 -12.35
C PRO A 91 -21.49 28.58 -11.20
N ALA A 92 -21.50 29.15 -9.99
CA ALA A 92 -22.19 28.56 -8.85
C ALA A 92 -23.70 28.50 -9.10
N GLN A 93 -24.27 27.30 -9.02
CA GLN A 93 -25.70 27.08 -9.18
C GLN A 93 -26.40 27.30 -7.84
N ASN A 94 -27.33 28.27 -7.76
CA ASN A 94 -28.03 28.63 -6.53
C ASN A 94 -27.08 28.97 -5.35
N GLY A 95 -25.93 29.59 -5.66
CA GLY A 95 -24.91 29.95 -4.66
C GLY A 95 -24.12 28.75 -4.11
N ILE A 96 -24.17 27.60 -4.80
CA ILE A 96 -23.47 26.36 -4.45
C ILE A 96 -22.57 25.91 -5.59
N LYS A 97 -21.38 25.43 -5.24
CA LYS A 97 -20.43 24.78 -6.14
C LYS A 97 -19.97 23.48 -5.50
N SER A 98 -19.80 22.39 -6.25
CA SER A 98 -19.40 21.13 -5.64
C SER A 98 -18.68 20.19 -6.59
N ILE A 99 -17.67 19.50 -6.06
CA ILE A 99 -17.00 18.39 -6.75
C ILE A 99 -17.32 17.10 -6.00
N THR A 100 -17.75 16.08 -6.74
CA THR A 100 -17.97 14.73 -6.23
C THR A 100 -16.83 13.83 -6.67
N ILE A 101 -16.22 13.14 -5.71
CA ILE A 101 -15.12 12.20 -5.92
C ILE A 101 -15.65 10.80 -5.61
N SER A 102 -15.65 9.93 -6.61
CA SER A 102 -16.11 8.54 -6.49
C SER A 102 -14.98 7.64 -5.97
N PRO A 103 -15.28 6.57 -5.19
CA PRO A 103 -14.34 5.50 -4.87
C PRO A 103 -13.66 4.86 -6.09
N THR A 104 -14.27 4.97 -7.27
CA THR A 104 -13.73 4.40 -8.52
C THR A 104 -12.67 5.28 -9.20
N ASN A 105 -12.44 6.49 -8.69
CA ASN A 105 -11.39 7.36 -9.20
C ASN A 105 -10.01 6.78 -8.88
N VAL A 106 -9.21 6.47 -9.90
CA VAL A 106 -7.86 5.90 -9.73
C VAL A 106 -6.93 6.89 -9.02
N GLU A 107 -7.21 8.18 -9.13
CA GLU A 107 -6.39 9.26 -8.58
C GLU A 107 -6.35 9.28 -7.04
N ILE A 108 -7.30 8.60 -6.36
CA ILE A 108 -7.40 8.56 -4.90
C ILE A 108 -6.89 7.26 -4.25
N GLU A 109 -6.47 6.26 -5.03
CA GLU A 109 -6.07 4.94 -4.52
C GLU A 109 -4.93 5.03 -3.49
N ASP A 110 -3.88 5.80 -3.80
CA ASP A 110 -2.70 5.99 -2.95
C ASP A 110 -2.72 7.30 -2.13
N ALA A 111 -3.87 7.97 -2.01
CA ALA A 111 -3.95 9.31 -1.46
C ALA A 111 -3.86 9.35 0.08
N GLU A 112 -2.78 9.90 0.63
CA GLU A 112 -2.58 10.10 2.07
C GLU A 112 -3.59 11.10 2.67
N SER A 113 -3.92 12.14 1.91
CA SER A 113 -4.91 13.18 2.25
C SER A 113 -5.41 13.87 0.99
N LEU A 114 -6.43 14.72 1.08
CA LEU A 114 -6.83 15.61 -0.03
C LEU A 114 -6.40 17.05 0.26
N LEU A 115 -5.76 17.69 -0.71
CA LEU A 115 -5.48 19.11 -0.73
C LEU A 115 -6.57 19.80 -1.52
N ILE A 116 -7.16 20.85 -0.95
CA ILE A 116 -8.30 21.55 -1.51
C ILE A 116 -7.96 23.03 -1.54
N SER A 117 -8.22 23.71 -2.65
CA SER A 117 -7.95 25.14 -2.78
C SER A 117 -9.19 25.84 -3.31
N VAL A 118 -9.58 26.91 -2.61
CA VAL A 118 -10.63 27.83 -3.07
C VAL A 118 -9.93 29.05 -3.63
N HIS A 119 -10.24 29.39 -4.87
CA HIS A 119 -9.62 30.50 -5.59
C HIS A 119 -10.67 31.55 -5.92
N ALA A 120 -10.36 32.82 -5.67
CA ALA A 120 -11.16 33.91 -6.19
C ALA A 120 -10.62 34.33 -7.55
N TYR A 121 -11.37 34.05 -8.61
CA TYR A 121 -10.96 34.41 -9.96
C TYR A 121 -10.82 35.93 -10.08
N GLN A 122 -9.70 36.35 -10.67
CA GLN A 122 -9.47 37.74 -11.07
C GLN A 122 -8.80 37.71 -12.44
N ASP A 123 -9.37 38.44 -13.38
CA ASP A 123 -8.74 38.67 -14.67
C ASP A 123 -7.60 39.68 -14.50
N ALA A 124 -6.39 39.32 -14.94
CA ALA A 124 -5.20 40.15 -14.82
C ALA A 124 -5.10 41.21 -15.93
N ASP A 125 -5.81 41.03 -17.05
CA ASP A 125 -5.73 41.91 -18.23
C ASP A 125 -6.90 42.90 -18.32
N PHE A 126 -7.93 42.76 -17.48
CA PHE A 126 -9.02 43.75 -17.36
C PHE A 126 -8.62 44.90 -16.42
N ASP A 127 -7.88 45.87 -16.95
CA ASP A 127 -7.53 47.17 -16.33
C ASP A 127 -8.77 48.07 -16.03
N THR A 128 -9.99 47.55 -16.18
CA THR A 128 -11.26 48.28 -16.02
C THR A 128 -12.29 47.58 -15.11
N ALA A 129 -11.99 46.42 -14.54
CA ALA A 129 -12.81 45.91 -13.45
C ALA A 129 -12.58 46.79 -12.21
N PRO A 130 -13.62 47.20 -11.46
CA PRO A 130 -13.39 47.87 -10.18
C PRO A 130 -12.50 46.94 -9.36
N THR A 131 -11.49 47.51 -8.72
CA THR A 131 -10.70 46.88 -7.66
C THR A 131 -11.65 46.54 -6.51
N ASN A 132 -12.51 45.54 -6.71
CA ASN A 132 -13.35 44.93 -5.71
C ASN A 132 -12.40 44.18 -4.79
N THR A 133 -11.79 44.94 -3.89
CA THR A 133 -10.97 44.46 -2.78
C THR A 133 -11.81 43.74 -1.73
N THR A 134 -13.14 43.68 -1.93
CA THR A 134 -14.09 42.94 -1.10
C THR A 134 -13.84 41.45 -1.22
N PRO A 135 -13.45 40.77 -0.13
CA PRO A 135 -13.29 39.32 -0.14
C PRO A 135 -14.61 38.62 -0.46
N TYR A 136 -14.57 37.58 -1.29
CA TYR A 136 -15.68 36.66 -1.44
C TYR A 136 -15.77 35.80 -0.19
N THR A 137 -16.97 35.74 0.41
CA THR A 137 -17.24 34.87 1.56
C THR A 137 -17.90 33.58 1.10
N TYR A 138 -17.60 32.48 1.79
CA TYR A 138 -18.15 31.16 1.47
C TYR A 138 -18.11 30.25 2.71
N THR A 139 -18.90 29.19 2.66
CA THR A 139 -18.83 28.07 3.60
C THR A 139 -18.41 26.82 2.84
N ILE A 140 -17.28 26.23 3.22
CA ILE A 140 -16.77 24.98 2.66
C ILE A 140 -17.16 23.79 3.53
N ARG A 141 -17.54 22.69 2.87
CA ARG A 141 -17.95 21.46 3.54
C ARG A 141 -17.52 20.22 2.76
N ALA A 142 -16.96 19.25 3.47
CA ALA A 142 -16.76 17.90 2.97
C ALA A 142 -17.83 16.97 3.56
N LYS A 143 -18.48 16.14 2.73
CA LYS A 143 -19.49 15.16 3.15
C LYS A 143 -19.26 13.84 2.43
N THR A 144 -19.46 12.73 3.13
CA THR A 144 -19.61 11.41 2.50
C THR A 144 -21.08 11.23 2.10
N ALA A 145 -21.35 10.99 0.82
CA ALA A 145 -22.68 10.63 0.36
C ALA A 145 -22.88 9.13 0.62
N SER A 146 -23.75 8.80 1.58
CA SER A 146 -24.10 7.40 1.84
C SER A 146 -24.96 6.87 0.69
N LEU A 147 -24.82 5.59 0.33
CA LEU A 147 -25.69 4.90 -0.65
C LEU A 147 -27.19 4.96 -0.31
N LYS A 148 -27.56 5.38 0.91
CA LYS A 148 -28.94 5.62 1.35
C LYS A 148 -29.42 7.07 1.15
N GLU A 149 -28.52 7.95 0.76
CA GLU A 149 -28.79 9.31 0.29
C GLU A 149 -28.38 9.41 -1.18
N LYS A 150 -28.86 8.47 -2.02
CA LYS A 150 -29.45 8.92 -3.28
C LYS A 150 -30.76 9.67 -2.94
N SER A 151 -30.65 10.77 -2.21
CA SER A 151 -31.67 11.80 -2.21
C SER A 151 -31.54 12.48 -3.56
N THR A 152 -32.31 11.98 -4.53
CA THR A 152 -33.07 12.81 -5.48
C THR A 152 -32.35 14.10 -5.88
N ALA A 153 -31.23 13.94 -6.58
CA ALA A 153 -30.68 14.95 -7.48
C ALA A 153 -30.31 14.29 -8.83
N GLU A 154 -30.94 13.16 -9.15
CA GLU A 154 -31.44 12.99 -10.52
C GLU A 154 -32.39 14.15 -10.74
N ALA A 155 -32.28 14.80 -11.90
CA ALA A 155 -33.16 15.86 -12.34
C ALA A 155 -34.58 15.57 -11.83
N MET A 156 -35.12 16.46 -11.00
CA MET A 156 -36.57 16.62 -10.96
C MET A 156 -36.96 17.18 -12.34
N GLU A 157 -36.91 16.34 -13.37
CA GLU A 157 -38.13 16.10 -14.11
C GLU A 157 -39.06 15.46 -13.08
N LEU A 158 -39.70 16.33 -12.30
CA LEU A 158 -41.11 16.15 -12.06
C LEU A 158 -41.69 15.97 -13.47
N ASP A 159 -41.82 14.71 -13.91
CA ASP A 159 -43.08 14.29 -14.51
C ASP A 159 -44.13 14.53 -13.41
N GLN A 160 -44.43 15.81 -13.17
CA GLN A 160 -45.74 16.22 -12.76
C GLN A 160 -46.62 15.55 -13.80
N GLU A 161 -47.44 14.59 -13.37
CA GLU A 161 -48.57 14.15 -14.17
C GLU A 161 -49.41 15.41 -14.41
N HIS A 162 -49.07 16.12 -15.49
CA HIS A 162 -49.70 17.36 -15.84
C HIS A 162 -51.13 17.00 -16.17
N SER A 163 -52.05 17.63 -15.44
CA SER A 163 -53.46 17.36 -15.64
C SER A 163 -53.82 17.62 -17.11
N THR A 164 -54.77 16.87 -17.66
CA THR A 164 -55.22 17.07 -19.06
C THR A 164 -55.74 18.49 -19.37
N ASP A 165 -55.86 19.37 -18.37
CA ASP A 165 -56.25 20.78 -18.47
C ASP A 165 -55.06 21.77 -18.53
N GLU A 166 -53.81 21.29 -18.56
CA GLU A 166 -52.59 22.11 -18.72
C GLU A 166 -51.96 21.94 -20.11
N GLU A 167 -51.33 23.00 -20.61
CA GLU A 167 -50.60 23.05 -21.88
C GLU A 167 -49.27 23.79 -21.67
N GLN A 168 -48.19 23.35 -22.31
CA GLN A 168 -46.88 24.00 -22.19
C GLN A 168 -46.79 25.21 -23.13
N CYS A 169 -46.44 26.39 -22.59
CA CYS A 169 -46.24 27.58 -23.41
C CYS A 169 -44.97 27.44 -24.27
N SER A 170 -45.08 27.64 -25.59
CA SER A 170 -43.95 27.51 -26.52
C SER A 170 -42.85 28.58 -26.34
N ASN A 171 -43.10 29.67 -25.61
CA ASN A 171 -42.16 30.79 -25.46
C ASN A 171 -41.45 30.82 -24.09
N CYS A 172 -42.13 30.49 -22.99
CA CYS A 172 -41.49 30.41 -21.66
C CYS A 172 -41.30 28.98 -21.14
N LEU A 173 -41.77 27.98 -21.89
CA LEU A 173 -41.72 26.56 -21.53
C LEU A 173 -42.40 26.19 -20.21
N GLN A 174 -43.15 27.11 -19.60
CA GLN A 174 -43.96 26.85 -18.40
C GLN A 174 -45.28 26.17 -18.77
N TRP A 175 -45.70 25.23 -17.93
CA TRP A 175 -47.02 24.62 -17.99
C TRP A 175 -48.07 25.59 -17.44
N VAL A 176 -49.10 25.85 -18.25
CA VAL A 176 -50.15 26.83 -17.94
C VAL A 176 -51.52 26.19 -18.22
N PRO A 177 -52.54 26.42 -17.38
CA PRO A 177 -53.89 25.91 -17.64
C PRO A 177 -54.44 26.40 -18.98
N LYS A 178 -55.05 25.50 -19.77
CA LYS A 178 -55.59 25.76 -21.12
C LYS A 178 -56.52 26.97 -21.15
N ARG A 179 -57.38 27.10 -20.13
CA ARG A 179 -58.30 28.25 -19.96
C ARG A 179 -57.62 29.62 -19.89
N THR A 180 -56.38 29.69 -19.44
CA THR A 180 -55.59 30.93 -19.27
C THR A 180 -54.44 31.06 -20.27
N MET A 181 -54.22 30.06 -21.13
CA MET A 181 -53.08 30.02 -22.05
C MET A 181 -53.05 31.24 -22.97
N VAL A 182 -54.18 31.65 -23.54
CA VAL A 182 -54.25 32.82 -24.43
C VAL A 182 -53.82 34.09 -23.72
N LEU A 183 -54.20 34.29 -22.46
CA LEU A 183 -53.80 35.46 -21.67
C LEU A 183 -52.31 35.41 -21.31
N HIS A 184 -51.84 34.24 -20.88
CA HIS A 184 -50.44 34.01 -20.55
C HIS A 184 -49.54 34.23 -21.78
N GLN A 185 -49.87 33.63 -22.93
CA GLN A 185 -49.10 33.73 -24.16
C GLN A 185 -48.97 35.18 -24.64
N ASN A 186 -50.06 35.96 -24.56
CA ASN A 186 -50.04 37.38 -24.87
C ASN A 186 -49.12 38.18 -23.94
N PHE A 187 -49.12 37.87 -22.64
CA PHE A 187 -48.24 38.52 -21.67
C PHE A 187 -46.77 38.08 -21.84
N CYS A 188 -46.56 36.78 -22.02
CA CYS A 188 -45.26 36.15 -22.17
C CYS A 188 -44.56 36.60 -23.45
N LEU A 189 -45.23 36.63 -24.61
CA LEU A 189 -44.63 37.09 -25.86
C LEU A 189 -44.25 38.58 -25.82
N ARG A 190 -44.90 39.39 -24.98
CA ARG A 190 -44.56 40.81 -24.81
C ARG A 190 -43.38 41.01 -23.87
N ASN A 191 -43.29 40.23 -22.81
CA ASN A 191 -42.32 40.47 -21.73
C ASN A 191 -41.12 39.55 -21.75
N ASN A 192 -41.19 38.39 -22.41
CA ASN A 192 -40.15 37.37 -22.36
C ASN A 192 -39.60 37.03 -23.76
N ILE A 193 -38.35 36.60 -23.79
CA ILE A 193 -37.64 36.12 -24.96
C ILE A 193 -36.98 34.78 -24.64
N LEU A 194 -37.13 33.82 -25.55
CA LEU A 194 -36.48 32.51 -25.49
C LEU A 194 -35.16 32.59 -26.26
N CYS A 195 -34.06 32.13 -25.65
CA CYS A 195 -32.83 31.91 -26.40
C CYS A 195 -33.01 30.72 -27.35
N PRO A 196 -32.74 30.86 -28.66
CA PRO A 196 -32.92 29.77 -29.63
C PRO A 196 -31.91 28.62 -29.46
N ILE A 197 -30.80 28.85 -28.74
CA ILE A 197 -29.71 27.87 -28.59
C ILE A 197 -29.88 27.07 -27.29
N CYS A 198 -29.81 27.72 -26.11
CA CYS A 198 -29.93 27.01 -24.82
C CYS A 198 -31.36 26.89 -24.28
N LYS A 199 -32.35 27.52 -24.92
CA LYS A 199 -33.76 27.55 -24.47
C LYS A 199 -33.99 28.25 -23.11
N SER A 200 -33.01 29.00 -22.60
CA SER A 200 -33.20 29.87 -21.44
C SER A 200 -34.18 31.00 -21.75
N VAL A 201 -35.00 31.37 -20.77
CA VAL A 201 -36.06 32.38 -20.90
C VAL A 201 -35.67 33.63 -20.14
N PHE A 202 -35.61 34.75 -20.84
CA PHE A 202 -35.25 36.05 -20.28
C PHE A 202 -36.39 37.04 -20.38
N LYS A 203 -36.33 38.12 -19.60
CA LYS A 203 -37.21 39.27 -19.77
C LYS A 203 -36.67 40.15 -20.90
N LYS A 204 -37.54 40.65 -21.79
CA LYS A 204 -37.15 41.54 -22.87
C LYS A 204 -36.56 42.84 -22.32
N GLY A 205 -35.39 43.21 -22.84
CA GLY A 205 -34.64 44.40 -22.40
C GLY A 205 -34.05 44.26 -21.00
N SER A 206 -33.85 43.02 -20.52
CA SER A 206 -33.12 42.78 -19.28
C SER A 206 -31.60 42.75 -19.56
N PRO A 207 -30.78 43.27 -18.63
CA PRO A 207 -29.33 43.31 -18.82
C PRO A 207 -28.72 41.91 -18.95
N GLU A 208 -29.36 40.89 -18.36
CA GLU A 208 -28.93 39.49 -18.45
C GLU A 208 -29.07 38.95 -19.89
N TYR A 209 -30.15 39.32 -20.60
CA TYR A 209 -30.32 38.93 -22.00
C TYR A 209 -29.36 39.68 -22.92
N ASP A 210 -29.14 40.98 -22.67
CA ASP A 210 -28.23 41.78 -23.47
C ASP A 210 -26.77 41.32 -23.31
N ALA A 211 -26.42 40.76 -22.14
CA ALA A 211 -25.12 40.17 -21.85
C ALA A 211 -25.07 38.65 -22.07
N HIS A 212 -26.16 38.03 -22.50
CA HIS A 212 -26.23 36.59 -22.76
C HIS A 212 -25.31 36.20 -23.91
N TRP A 213 -24.55 35.13 -23.71
CA TRP A 213 -23.55 34.69 -24.67
C TRP A 213 -23.51 33.17 -24.80
N HIS A 214 -23.06 32.74 -25.97
CA HIS A 214 -22.71 31.36 -26.28
C HIS A 214 -21.29 31.33 -26.78
N CYS A 215 -20.55 30.31 -26.38
CA CYS A 215 -19.24 30.05 -26.96
C CYS A 215 -19.38 29.60 -28.42
N SER A 216 -18.42 29.97 -29.26
CA SER A 216 -18.32 29.48 -30.64
C SER A 216 -17.62 28.12 -30.76
N HIS A 217 -16.91 27.70 -29.71
CA HIS A 217 -16.04 26.52 -29.70
C HIS A 217 -16.63 25.35 -28.90
N ASP A 218 -17.52 25.62 -27.94
CA ASP A 218 -18.16 24.59 -27.11
C ASP A 218 -19.63 24.95 -26.77
N GLU A 219 -20.25 24.14 -25.90
CA GLU A 219 -21.65 24.28 -25.49
C GLU A 219 -21.85 25.25 -24.32
N ALA A 220 -20.79 25.94 -23.87
CA ALA A 220 -20.87 26.86 -22.76
C ALA A 220 -21.68 28.10 -23.13
N HIS A 221 -22.40 28.59 -22.12
CA HIS A 221 -23.19 29.80 -22.20
C HIS A 221 -23.25 30.45 -20.82
N GLY A 222 -23.59 31.72 -20.81
CA GLY A 222 -23.73 32.50 -19.59
C GLY A 222 -24.47 33.80 -19.86
N ASP A 223 -24.74 34.53 -18.78
CA ASP A 223 -25.62 35.71 -18.79
C ASP A 223 -24.89 36.99 -18.37
N SER A 224 -23.55 36.94 -18.31
CA SER A 224 -22.70 38.07 -17.90
C SER A 224 -21.47 38.19 -18.79
N THR A 225 -21.01 39.41 -19.03
CA THR A 225 -19.76 39.65 -19.77
C THR A 225 -18.54 39.13 -19.01
N PHE A 226 -18.60 39.14 -17.67
CA PHE A 226 -17.56 38.59 -16.81
C PHE A 226 -17.46 37.06 -16.93
N SER A 227 -18.59 36.33 -16.92
CA SER A 227 -18.58 34.87 -17.14
C SER A 227 -18.02 34.50 -18.51
N LYS A 228 -18.31 35.31 -19.54
CA LYS A 228 -17.73 35.12 -20.88
C LYS A 228 -16.21 35.28 -20.86
N ALA A 229 -15.73 36.40 -20.31
CA ALA A 229 -14.30 36.69 -20.24
C ALA A 229 -13.56 35.60 -19.45
N LYS A 230 -14.11 35.17 -18.31
CA LYS A 230 -13.59 34.05 -17.53
C LYS A 230 -13.54 32.75 -18.34
N HIS A 231 -14.63 32.41 -19.05
CA HIS A 231 -14.69 31.22 -19.90
C HIS A 231 -13.62 31.24 -21.00
N ASP A 232 -13.55 32.34 -21.76
CA ASP A 232 -12.55 32.53 -22.82
C ASP A 232 -11.11 32.46 -22.24
N HIS A 233 -10.89 33.03 -21.06
CA HIS A 233 -9.61 32.94 -20.35
C HIS A 233 -9.27 31.50 -19.94
N VAL A 234 -10.23 30.73 -19.42
CA VAL A 234 -10.01 29.38 -18.90
C VAL A 234 -9.87 28.36 -20.03
N PHE A 235 -10.64 28.46 -21.12
CA PHE A 235 -10.76 27.42 -22.14
C PHE A 235 -10.22 27.80 -23.53
N HIS A 236 -9.99 29.09 -23.81
CA HIS A 236 -9.61 29.59 -25.14
C HIS A 236 -8.40 30.53 -25.13
N THR A 237 -7.55 30.45 -24.12
CA THR A 237 -6.31 31.24 -24.03
C THR A 237 -5.10 30.33 -24.15
N ASP A 238 -4.25 30.63 -25.14
CA ASP A 238 -3.00 29.91 -25.36
C ASP A 238 -2.06 30.02 -24.16
N ARG A 239 -1.60 28.87 -23.68
CA ARG A 239 -0.77 28.71 -22.49
C ARG A 239 0.33 27.70 -22.75
N ASN A 240 1.51 28.03 -22.24
CA ASN A 240 2.66 27.15 -22.25
C ASN A 240 2.93 26.62 -20.84
N CYS A 241 3.29 25.35 -20.74
CA CYS A 241 3.77 24.77 -19.51
C CYS A 241 5.11 25.44 -19.13
N PRO A 242 5.29 25.94 -17.90
CA PRO A 242 6.54 26.59 -17.50
C PRO A 242 7.68 25.58 -17.25
N ALA A 243 7.38 24.27 -17.26
CA ALA A 243 8.33 23.22 -16.95
C ALA A 243 8.72 22.33 -18.15
N CYS A 244 8.05 22.48 -19.30
CA CYS A 244 8.37 21.74 -20.53
C CYS A 244 7.69 22.39 -21.75
N ASP A 245 7.94 21.86 -22.94
CA ASP A 245 7.46 22.42 -24.21
C ASP A 245 5.97 22.14 -24.53
N PHE A 246 5.18 21.67 -23.55
CA PHE A 246 3.74 21.46 -23.73
C PHE A 246 2.99 22.78 -23.81
N SER A 247 2.13 22.91 -24.82
CA SER A 247 1.22 24.04 -25.00
C SER A 247 -0.23 23.57 -25.18
N THR A 248 -1.17 24.40 -24.73
CA THR A 248 -2.61 24.16 -24.82
C THR A 248 -3.36 25.49 -24.73
N ASN A 249 -4.62 25.52 -25.16
CA ASN A 249 -5.51 26.67 -25.03
C ASN A 249 -6.43 26.61 -23.79
N SER A 250 -6.34 25.54 -22.98
CA SER A 250 -7.20 25.32 -21.82
C SER A 250 -6.41 25.11 -20.53
N LEU A 251 -6.85 25.78 -19.45
CA LEU A 251 -6.34 25.56 -18.09
C LEU A 251 -6.58 24.15 -17.60
N SER A 252 -7.73 23.55 -17.92
CA SER A 252 -8.04 22.17 -17.54
C SER A 252 -7.07 21.17 -18.18
N ASP A 253 -6.72 21.39 -19.45
CA ASP A 253 -5.73 20.58 -20.14
C ASP A 253 -4.31 20.76 -19.58
N LEU A 254 -3.94 22.01 -19.27
CA LEU A 254 -2.66 22.33 -18.65
C LEU A 254 -2.55 21.68 -17.26
N ALA A 255 -3.62 21.76 -16.46
CA ALA A 255 -3.70 21.13 -15.15
C ALA A 255 -3.55 19.61 -15.26
N ARG A 256 -4.28 18.97 -16.18
CA ARG A 256 -4.16 17.53 -16.46
C ARG A 256 -2.74 17.15 -16.83
N HIS A 257 -2.08 17.89 -17.72
CA HIS A 257 -0.68 17.65 -18.07
C HIS A 257 0.24 17.78 -16.83
N ARG A 258 0.08 18.86 -16.06
CA ARG A 258 0.92 19.18 -14.90
C ARG A 258 0.76 18.22 -13.72
N THR A 259 -0.36 17.51 -13.62
CA THR A 259 -0.61 16.52 -12.58
C THR A 259 -0.46 15.07 -13.06
N SER A 260 -0.16 14.85 -14.34
CA SER A 260 0.08 13.51 -14.91
C SER A 260 1.53 13.30 -15.34
N VAL A 261 1.89 13.81 -16.52
CA VAL A 261 3.13 13.45 -17.25
C VAL A 261 4.21 14.54 -17.18
N CYS A 262 3.87 15.74 -16.71
CA CYS A 262 4.81 16.86 -16.69
C CYS A 262 6.10 16.53 -15.90
N PRO A 263 7.29 16.81 -16.47
CA PRO A 263 8.55 16.57 -15.77
C PRO A 263 8.72 17.45 -14.52
N GLY A 264 8.07 18.61 -14.48
CA GLY A 264 8.07 19.51 -13.33
C GLY A 264 7.12 19.11 -12.20
N LYS A 265 6.34 18.04 -12.36
CA LYS A 265 5.43 17.54 -11.32
C LYS A 265 6.22 17.07 -10.10
N ILE A 266 5.85 17.52 -8.89
CA ILE A 266 6.58 17.18 -7.66
C ILE A 266 6.07 15.87 -7.05
N ILE A 267 7.00 14.95 -6.79
CA ILE A 267 6.78 13.62 -6.23
C ILE A 267 7.63 13.42 -4.97
N LEU A 268 7.26 12.49 -4.09
CA LEU A 268 8.12 11.91 -3.06
C LEU A 268 8.70 10.57 -3.55
N CYS A 269 9.98 10.60 -3.91
CA CYS A 269 10.72 9.44 -4.39
C CYS A 269 10.81 8.34 -3.31
N ARG A 270 10.51 7.07 -3.67
CA ARG A 270 10.63 5.92 -2.74
C ARG A 270 12.04 5.62 -2.28
N PHE A 271 13.05 6.06 -3.02
CA PHE A 271 14.44 5.66 -2.80
C PHE A 271 15.26 6.72 -2.07
N CYS A 272 15.12 8.01 -2.43
CA CYS A 272 15.80 9.10 -1.73
C CYS A 272 14.95 9.75 -0.63
N HIS A 273 13.63 9.51 -0.61
CA HIS A 273 12.68 10.07 0.37
C HIS A 273 12.62 11.61 0.39
N LEU A 274 12.94 12.26 -0.74
CA LEU A 274 12.86 13.71 -0.92
C LEU A 274 11.74 14.08 -1.89
N GLU A 275 11.19 15.30 -1.72
CA GLU A 275 10.27 15.90 -2.67
C GLU A 275 11.06 16.52 -3.84
N VAL A 276 10.87 15.97 -5.03
CA VAL A 276 11.67 16.26 -6.23
C VAL A 276 10.79 16.28 -7.48
N PRO A 277 11.21 16.94 -8.57
CA PRO A 277 10.54 16.83 -9.86
C PRO A 277 10.50 15.38 -10.38
N GLN A 278 9.44 15.05 -11.13
CA GLN A 278 9.25 13.74 -11.74
C GLN A 278 10.32 13.43 -12.80
N GLU A 279 10.79 14.47 -13.48
CA GLU A 279 11.73 14.42 -14.61
C GLU A 279 11.19 13.62 -15.81
N GLY A 280 12.01 13.47 -16.85
CA GLY A 280 11.70 12.68 -18.04
C GLY A 280 11.10 13.48 -19.20
N ASP A 281 10.79 12.77 -20.28
CA ASP A 281 10.16 13.33 -21.48
C ASP A 281 8.65 13.06 -21.43
N PRO A 282 7.79 14.09 -21.37
CA PRO A 282 6.34 13.92 -21.32
C PRO A 282 5.75 13.42 -22.65
N PHE A 283 6.44 13.61 -23.79
CA PHE A 283 5.95 13.22 -25.11
C PHE A 283 6.44 11.84 -25.54
N ASN A 284 7.61 11.43 -25.04
CA ASN A 284 8.19 10.13 -25.32
C ASN A 284 8.75 9.47 -24.05
N PRO A 285 7.88 9.03 -23.12
CA PRO A 285 8.32 8.42 -21.88
C PRO A 285 9.08 7.11 -22.16
N SER A 286 10.12 6.84 -21.35
CA SER A 286 10.89 5.61 -21.55
C SER A 286 10.01 4.36 -21.30
N PRO A 287 10.20 3.28 -22.07
CA PRO A 287 9.41 2.05 -21.87
C PRO A 287 9.52 1.48 -20.45
N GLU A 288 10.69 1.62 -19.81
CA GLU A 288 10.88 1.16 -18.43
C GLU A 288 9.98 1.94 -17.45
N VAL A 289 9.87 3.27 -17.57
CA VAL A 289 8.98 4.12 -16.74
C VAL A 289 7.53 3.65 -16.86
N VAL A 290 7.08 3.39 -18.09
CA VAL A 290 5.70 2.97 -18.37
C VAL A 290 5.42 1.59 -17.80
N LEU A 291 6.32 0.62 -18.00
CA LEU A 291 6.12 -0.75 -17.55
C LEU A 291 6.28 -0.93 -16.03
N SER A 292 7.15 -0.15 -15.40
CA SER A 292 7.41 -0.28 -13.97
C SER A 292 6.50 0.57 -13.08
N GLY A 293 5.74 1.50 -13.67
CA GLY A 293 4.94 2.48 -12.90
C GLY A 293 5.79 3.37 -11.98
N MET A 294 7.07 3.55 -12.33
CA MET A 294 7.99 4.44 -11.61
C MET A 294 8.22 5.68 -12.46
N THR A 295 8.49 6.81 -11.81
CA THR A 295 8.84 8.04 -12.51
C THR A 295 10.28 7.97 -13.05
N ALA A 296 10.64 8.89 -13.95
CA ALA A 296 12.00 8.95 -14.49
C ALA A 296 13.04 9.15 -13.37
N HIS A 297 12.75 10.06 -12.44
CA HIS A 297 13.58 10.25 -11.25
C HIS A 297 13.68 8.98 -10.39
N GLU A 298 12.55 8.33 -10.06
CA GLU A 298 12.56 7.09 -9.28
C GLU A 298 13.36 5.97 -9.99
N LEU A 299 13.29 5.91 -11.31
CA LEU A 299 14.02 4.91 -12.09
C LEU A 299 15.54 5.11 -12.00
N ALA A 300 16.00 6.35 -12.07
CA ALA A 300 17.40 6.73 -11.95
C ALA A 300 17.92 6.48 -10.52
N ASP A 301 17.18 6.94 -9.52
CA ASP A 301 17.53 6.73 -8.11
C ASP A 301 17.50 5.24 -7.72
N GLY A 302 16.51 4.50 -8.23
CA GLY A 302 16.35 3.07 -8.02
C GLY A 302 17.44 2.22 -8.66
N ALA A 303 18.25 2.78 -9.57
CA ALA A 303 19.41 2.12 -10.17
C ALA A 303 20.62 2.05 -9.23
N ARG A 304 20.63 2.84 -8.14
CA ARG A 304 21.62 2.71 -7.07
C ARG A 304 21.56 1.32 -6.47
N THR A 305 22.69 0.83 -5.98
CA THR A 305 22.80 -0.54 -5.46
C THR A 305 22.91 -0.58 -3.94
N THR A 306 22.50 -1.71 -3.37
CA THR A 306 22.64 -2.08 -1.96
C THR A 306 22.95 -3.57 -1.84
N GLU A 307 23.41 -4.02 -0.68
CA GLU A 307 23.72 -5.42 -0.42
C GLU A 307 22.52 -6.15 0.20
N CYS A 308 22.19 -7.33 -0.31
CA CYS A 308 21.18 -8.18 0.31
C CYS A 308 21.69 -8.77 1.62
N HIS A 309 20.98 -8.52 2.72
CA HIS A 309 21.29 -9.05 4.05
C HIS A 309 21.25 -10.58 4.17
N LEU A 310 20.68 -11.30 3.19
CA LEU A 310 20.63 -12.77 3.19
C LEU A 310 21.82 -13.38 2.43
N CYS A 311 22.17 -12.83 1.27
CA CYS A 311 23.16 -13.45 0.38
C CYS A 311 24.39 -12.59 0.09
N ASP A 312 24.43 -11.35 0.57
CA ASP A 312 25.48 -10.33 0.35
C ASP A 312 25.69 -9.95 -1.11
N LYS A 313 24.73 -10.28 -1.99
CA LYS A 313 24.78 -9.85 -3.40
C LYS A 313 24.44 -8.37 -3.50
N ILE A 314 25.17 -7.67 -4.36
CA ILE A 314 24.89 -6.29 -4.74
C ILE A 314 23.71 -6.28 -5.71
N ILE A 315 22.61 -5.64 -5.33
CA ILE A 315 21.35 -5.57 -6.10
C ILE A 315 20.93 -4.11 -6.18
N ARG A 316 20.24 -3.73 -7.27
CA ARG A 316 19.66 -2.39 -7.41
C ARG A 316 18.50 -2.21 -6.44
N LEU A 317 18.32 -1.01 -5.90
CA LEU A 317 17.24 -0.73 -4.95
C LEU A 317 15.86 -1.10 -5.52
N ARG A 318 15.64 -0.82 -6.81
CA ARG A 318 14.38 -1.17 -7.49
C ARG A 318 14.14 -2.68 -7.65
N ASP A 319 15.20 -3.49 -7.64
CA ASP A 319 15.14 -4.94 -7.84
C ASP A 319 15.18 -5.73 -6.51
N MET A 320 15.25 -5.04 -5.36
CA MET A 320 15.35 -5.70 -4.06
C MET A 320 14.11 -6.54 -3.74
N GLU A 321 12.91 -6.04 -4.05
CA GLU A 321 11.67 -6.78 -3.76
C GLU A 321 11.59 -8.09 -4.57
N THR A 322 11.91 -8.05 -5.86
CA THR A 322 11.91 -9.25 -6.72
C THR A 322 13.02 -10.21 -6.31
N HIS A 323 14.18 -9.70 -5.90
CA HIS A 323 15.26 -10.50 -5.34
C HIS A 323 14.85 -11.23 -4.04
N LEU A 324 14.15 -10.57 -3.12
CA LEU A 324 13.64 -11.20 -1.90
C LEU A 324 12.54 -12.23 -2.21
N LYS A 325 11.68 -11.99 -3.19
CA LYS A 325 10.72 -12.99 -3.68
C LYS A 325 11.42 -14.23 -4.23
N HIS A 326 12.53 -14.06 -4.95
CA HIS A 326 13.36 -15.19 -5.39
C HIS A 326 13.92 -15.98 -4.21
N HIS A 327 14.32 -15.32 -3.12
CA HIS A 327 14.71 -16.02 -1.90
C HIS A 327 13.57 -16.87 -1.32
N GLU A 328 12.34 -16.36 -1.26
CA GLU A 328 11.19 -17.15 -0.79
C GLU A 328 10.90 -18.37 -1.68
N LEU A 329 10.96 -18.21 -3.01
CA LEU A 329 10.79 -19.31 -3.95
C LEU A 329 11.89 -20.37 -3.79
N ASP A 330 13.14 -19.94 -3.64
CA ASP A 330 14.26 -20.83 -3.38
C ASP A 330 14.03 -21.63 -2.09
N LYS A 331 13.53 -21.02 -1.01
CA LYS A 331 13.25 -21.73 0.25
C LYS A 331 12.28 -22.88 0.06
N VAL A 332 11.20 -22.66 -0.69
CA VAL A 332 10.17 -23.68 -0.94
C VAL A 332 10.73 -24.87 -1.74
N SER A 333 11.66 -24.60 -2.65
CA SER A 333 12.30 -25.66 -3.46
C SER A 333 13.35 -26.49 -2.71
N ARG A 334 13.79 -26.06 -1.53
CA ARG A 334 14.86 -26.75 -0.79
C ARG A 334 14.35 -28.06 -0.19
N SER A 335 15.11 -29.14 -0.42
CA SER A 335 14.91 -30.42 0.25
C SER A 335 15.17 -30.30 1.75
N LYS A 336 14.40 -31.04 2.55
CA LYS A 336 14.61 -31.11 4.00
C LYS A 336 16.03 -31.60 4.34
N PRO A 337 16.72 -31.00 5.33
CA PRO A 337 18.02 -31.48 5.76
C PRO A 337 17.98 -32.93 6.26
N SER A 338 18.95 -33.74 5.85
CA SER A 338 19.10 -35.08 6.42
C SER A 338 19.73 -35.00 7.82
N ILE A 339 18.98 -35.39 8.84
CA ILE A 339 19.43 -35.38 10.24
C ILE A 339 20.07 -36.70 10.66
N CYS A 340 20.86 -36.66 11.74
CA CYS A 340 21.40 -37.87 12.35
C CYS A 340 20.26 -38.79 12.82
N ARG A 341 20.34 -40.07 12.46
CA ARG A 341 19.40 -41.13 12.85
C ARG A 341 19.28 -41.32 14.37
N ASN A 342 20.31 -40.95 15.14
CA ASN A 342 20.23 -41.02 16.59
C ASN A 342 19.23 -39.98 17.10
N VAL A 343 18.13 -40.43 17.70
CA VAL A 343 17.01 -39.58 18.16
C VAL A 343 17.47 -38.53 19.16
N ASN A 344 18.51 -38.85 19.95
CA ASN A 344 19.07 -37.91 20.93
C ASN A 344 20.03 -36.87 20.31
N CYS A 345 20.32 -36.95 19.01
CA CYS A 345 21.34 -36.13 18.35
C CYS A 345 20.70 -34.97 17.58
N GLY A 346 20.99 -33.74 17.98
CA GLY A 346 20.61 -32.51 17.29
C GLY A 346 21.63 -32.07 16.23
N ARG A 347 22.14 -32.99 15.40
CA ARG A 347 23.07 -32.65 14.30
C ARG A 347 22.56 -33.19 12.97
N THR A 348 22.88 -32.48 11.90
CA THR A 348 22.68 -32.93 10.52
C THR A 348 23.80 -33.89 10.09
N LEU A 349 23.58 -34.63 8.99
CA LEU A 349 24.59 -35.55 8.46
C LEU A 349 25.74 -34.81 7.78
N TYR A 350 25.42 -33.81 6.96
CA TYR A 350 26.39 -33.12 6.09
C TYR A 350 26.80 -31.74 6.60
N GLY A 351 26.32 -31.35 7.79
CA GLY A 351 26.51 -30.02 8.33
C GLY A 351 25.67 -28.95 7.61
N VAL A 352 25.65 -27.77 8.21
CA VAL A 352 24.86 -26.62 7.77
C VAL A 352 25.77 -25.41 7.62
N GLY A 353 25.71 -24.77 6.44
CA GLY A 353 26.45 -23.54 6.15
C GLY A 353 25.70 -22.29 6.59
N SER A 354 26.42 -21.15 6.56
CA SER A 354 25.89 -19.83 6.98
C SER A 354 24.70 -19.32 6.16
N LYS A 355 24.55 -19.79 4.92
CA LYS A 355 23.49 -19.36 3.98
C LYS A 355 22.37 -20.41 3.80
N GLY A 356 22.11 -21.20 4.84
CA GLY A 356 21.12 -22.27 4.78
C GLY A 356 21.48 -23.39 3.80
N GLN A 357 22.74 -23.48 3.37
CA GLN A 357 23.21 -24.51 2.46
C GLN A 357 23.42 -25.81 3.24
N ILE A 358 22.78 -26.88 2.78
CA ILE A 358 22.88 -28.21 3.35
C ILE A 358 23.86 -29.00 2.50
N GLY A 359 24.94 -29.51 3.10
CA GLY A 359 25.86 -30.45 2.45
C GLY A 359 26.66 -29.92 1.25
N THR A 360 27.09 -28.66 1.28
CA THR A 360 27.96 -28.13 0.21
C THR A 360 29.39 -28.70 0.25
N PRO A 361 30.08 -28.81 -0.91
CA PRO A 361 31.49 -29.24 -1.02
C PRO A 361 32.51 -28.36 -0.27
N GLY A 362 32.08 -27.25 0.35
CA GLY A 362 32.89 -26.37 1.19
C GLY A 362 32.57 -26.46 2.69
N SER A 363 31.61 -27.28 3.11
CA SER A 363 31.36 -27.57 4.52
C SER A 363 32.56 -28.32 5.08
N GLN A 364 33.15 -27.85 6.19
CA GLN A 364 34.26 -28.55 6.87
C GLN A 364 33.88 -29.96 7.34
N VAL A 365 32.58 -30.28 7.34
CA VAL A 365 32.04 -31.59 7.72
C VAL A 365 32.06 -32.50 6.49
N LYS A 366 33.10 -33.36 6.38
CA LYS A 366 33.10 -34.48 5.43
C LYS A 366 31.82 -35.28 5.61
N ALA A 367 31.17 -35.62 4.49
CA ALA A 367 30.05 -36.54 4.46
C ALA A 367 30.38 -37.78 5.30
N PRO A 368 29.47 -38.23 6.18
CA PRO A 368 29.70 -39.42 6.98
C PRO A 368 29.85 -40.59 6.01
N GLY A 369 31.03 -41.21 5.97
CA GLY A 369 31.29 -42.42 5.18
C GLY A 369 30.64 -43.66 5.79
N ASN A 370 29.40 -43.54 6.27
CA ASN A 370 28.62 -44.63 6.85
C ASN A 370 27.24 -44.70 6.20
N ASP A 371 26.81 -45.92 5.90
CA ASP A 371 25.52 -46.19 5.25
C ASP A 371 24.37 -46.29 6.28
N ILE A 372 24.66 -46.14 7.58
CA ILE A 372 23.70 -46.33 8.67
C ILE A 372 23.02 -45.03 9.13
N GLY A 373 23.33 -43.89 8.49
CA GLY A 373 22.68 -42.60 8.74
C GLY A 373 23.08 -41.91 10.05
N LEU A 374 24.31 -42.11 10.54
CA LEU A 374 24.81 -41.43 11.74
C LEU A 374 25.77 -40.29 11.37
N CYS A 375 25.71 -39.18 12.11
CA CYS A 375 26.73 -38.14 11.97
C CYS A 375 28.13 -38.65 12.41
N SER A 376 29.18 -37.96 11.98
CA SER A 376 30.58 -38.35 12.25
C SER A 376 30.87 -38.60 13.74
N LEU A 377 30.30 -37.81 14.65
CA LEU A 377 30.49 -37.99 16.09
C LEU A 377 29.71 -39.19 16.67
N CYS A 378 28.50 -39.45 16.18
CA CYS A 378 27.73 -40.61 16.63
C CYS A 378 28.34 -41.92 16.12
N PHE A 379 28.93 -41.87 14.92
CA PHE A 379 29.58 -43.02 14.28
C PHE A 379 31.02 -43.25 14.73
N GLY A 380 31.76 -42.21 15.12
CA GLY A 380 33.17 -42.31 15.53
C GLY A 380 33.47 -43.46 16.51
N PRO A 381 32.70 -43.63 17.61
CA PRO A 381 32.90 -44.74 18.55
C PRO A 381 32.61 -46.15 17.99
N LEU A 382 31.92 -46.23 16.84
CA LEU A 382 31.58 -47.48 16.15
C LEU A 382 32.52 -47.78 14.99
N TYR A 383 33.32 -46.81 14.57
CA TYR A 383 34.21 -46.91 13.42
C TYR A 383 35.42 -47.80 13.73
N VAL A 384 35.70 -48.69 12.78
CA VAL A 384 36.91 -49.55 12.77
C VAL A 384 37.31 -49.69 11.30
N SER A 385 38.60 -49.64 10.98
CA SER A 385 39.13 -49.75 9.62
C SER A 385 39.08 -51.17 9.02
N MET A 386 38.55 -52.16 9.75
CA MET A 386 38.43 -53.53 9.25
C MET A 386 37.25 -53.67 8.28
N HIS A 387 37.50 -54.35 7.16
CA HIS A 387 36.48 -54.66 6.15
C HIS A 387 35.43 -55.65 6.71
N ASP A 388 34.17 -55.20 6.82
CA ASP A 388 33.03 -55.96 7.36
C ASP A 388 31.85 -55.89 6.39
N PRO A 389 31.86 -56.68 5.29
CA PRO A 389 30.85 -56.60 4.23
C PRO A 389 29.43 -57.02 4.70
N ASP A 390 29.34 -57.89 5.72
CA ASP A 390 28.07 -58.34 6.29
C ASP A 390 27.54 -57.40 7.42
N GLY A 391 28.35 -56.42 7.84
CA GLY A 391 28.03 -55.53 8.97
C GLY A 391 27.88 -56.25 10.33
N LYS A 392 28.33 -57.50 10.45
CA LYS A 392 28.16 -58.33 11.66
C LYS A 392 28.97 -57.77 12.83
N ALA A 393 30.19 -57.30 12.56
CA ALA A 393 31.04 -56.71 13.59
C ALA A 393 30.49 -55.34 14.03
N LEU A 394 29.93 -54.56 13.11
CA LEU A 394 29.24 -53.31 13.41
C LEU A 394 28.00 -53.53 14.29
N ARG A 395 27.14 -54.51 13.97
CA ARG A 395 25.99 -54.89 14.82
C ARG A 395 26.42 -55.25 16.25
N ARG A 396 27.48 -56.06 16.40
CA ARG A 396 28.04 -56.41 17.73
C ARG A 396 28.58 -55.21 18.50
N ARG A 397 29.11 -54.18 17.82
CA ARG A 397 29.55 -52.93 18.46
C ARG A 397 28.35 -52.11 18.94
N ILE A 398 27.30 -52.03 18.14
CA ILE A 398 26.04 -51.37 18.51
C ILE A 398 25.40 -52.06 19.73
N GLU A 399 25.33 -53.39 19.71
CA GLU A 399 24.84 -54.20 20.84
C GLU A 399 25.62 -53.93 22.13
N ARG A 400 26.96 -54.00 22.08
CA ARG A 400 27.81 -53.69 23.23
C ARG A 400 27.60 -52.26 23.75
N ARG A 401 27.40 -51.28 22.87
CA ARG A 401 27.15 -49.89 23.26
C ARG A 401 25.82 -49.76 24.02
N TYR A 402 24.75 -50.40 23.55
CA TYR A 402 23.47 -50.41 24.25
C TYR A 402 23.56 -51.10 25.62
N LEU A 403 24.19 -52.27 25.70
CA LEU A 403 24.36 -52.99 26.97
C LEU A 403 25.17 -52.15 27.97
N SER A 404 26.24 -51.50 27.52
CA SER A 404 27.03 -50.60 28.38
C SER A 404 26.21 -49.41 28.90
N GLN A 405 25.40 -48.77 28.04
CA GLN A 405 24.53 -47.67 28.45
C GLN A 405 23.46 -48.10 29.47
N LEU A 406 22.89 -49.30 29.36
CA LEU A 406 21.85 -49.80 30.27
C LEU A 406 22.42 -50.32 31.61
N MET A 407 23.60 -50.96 31.59
CA MET A 407 24.18 -51.56 32.79
C MET A 407 25.02 -50.55 33.60
N ALA A 408 25.93 -49.85 32.94
CA ALA A 408 26.86 -48.91 33.58
C ALA A 408 26.35 -47.47 33.52
N GLY A 409 25.70 -47.09 32.42
CA GLY A 409 25.37 -45.69 32.14
C GLY A 409 26.55 -44.90 31.60
N CYS A 410 26.30 -43.67 31.17
CA CYS A 410 27.34 -42.80 30.59
C CYS A 410 28.03 -41.89 31.62
N GLY A 411 27.52 -41.80 32.86
CA GLY A 411 28.09 -40.98 33.93
C GLY A 411 27.93 -39.46 33.77
N LYS A 412 27.23 -38.98 32.74
CA LYS A 412 27.06 -37.54 32.46
C LYS A 412 25.80 -36.98 33.13
N SER A 413 25.92 -35.85 33.82
CA SER A 413 24.81 -35.16 34.52
C SER A 413 23.74 -34.60 33.57
N HIS A 414 24.13 -34.13 32.38
CA HIS A 414 23.18 -33.62 31.38
C HIS A 414 22.45 -34.72 30.60
N CYS A 415 22.84 -36.00 30.76
CA CYS A 415 22.25 -37.07 29.97
C CYS A 415 20.77 -37.19 30.26
N ALA A 416 19.94 -37.10 29.22
CA ALA A 416 18.50 -37.34 29.28
C ALA A 416 18.05 -38.52 28.38
N ASN A 417 18.97 -39.41 28.00
CA ASN A 417 18.64 -40.55 27.15
C ASN A 417 17.91 -41.64 27.96
N GLU A 418 16.72 -42.04 27.51
CA GLU A 418 15.94 -43.11 28.15
C GLU A 418 16.55 -44.52 28.02
N TRP A 419 17.52 -44.69 27.12
CA TRP A 419 18.26 -45.94 26.90
C TRP A 419 19.62 -45.94 27.62
N CYS A 420 19.72 -45.16 28.69
CA CYS A 420 20.91 -45.02 29.51
C CYS A 420 20.54 -45.04 30.99
N LYS A 421 21.23 -45.84 31.81
CA LYS A 421 21.03 -45.88 33.26
C LYS A 421 21.16 -44.51 33.91
N THR A 422 22.22 -43.78 33.58
CA THR A 422 22.44 -42.41 34.07
C THR A 422 21.34 -41.47 33.58
N GLY A 423 20.97 -41.55 32.30
CA GLY A 423 19.95 -40.68 31.72
C GLY A 423 18.56 -40.85 32.34
N ARG A 424 18.19 -42.11 32.64
CA ARG A 424 16.96 -42.44 33.37
C ARG A 424 16.99 -41.93 34.81
N SER A 425 18.12 -42.11 35.51
CA SER A 425 18.31 -41.55 36.85
C SER A 425 18.15 -40.02 36.88
N ASN A 426 18.70 -39.30 35.90
CA ASN A 426 18.61 -37.84 35.81
C ASN A 426 17.19 -37.35 35.47
N THR A 427 16.38 -38.19 34.83
CA THR A 427 15.00 -37.87 34.41
C THR A 427 13.94 -38.44 35.35
N GLY A 428 14.34 -39.07 36.46
CA GLY A 428 13.43 -39.68 37.43
C GLY A 428 12.75 -40.97 36.96
N LEU A 429 13.29 -41.62 35.93
CA LEU A 429 12.77 -42.87 35.37
C LEU A 429 13.46 -44.10 36.00
N GLU A 430 12.70 -45.17 36.26
CA GLU A 430 13.25 -46.43 36.78
C GLU A 430 14.25 -47.07 35.81
N ALA A 431 15.33 -47.66 36.32
CA ALA A 431 16.38 -48.26 35.49
C ALA A 431 15.85 -49.42 34.62
N LYS A 432 16.05 -49.33 33.29
CA LYS A 432 15.76 -50.41 32.34
C LYS A 432 16.85 -51.49 32.41
N GLY A 433 16.66 -52.52 33.23
CA GLY A 433 17.51 -53.70 33.32
C GLY A 433 18.96 -53.40 33.74
N SER A 434 19.27 -53.53 35.03
CA SER A 434 20.60 -53.26 35.59
C SER A 434 21.63 -54.38 35.39
N SER A 435 21.20 -55.56 34.90
CA SER A 435 22.04 -56.73 34.65
C SER A 435 21.99 -57.16 33.19
N ALA A 436 23.02 -57.87 32.71
CA ALA A 436 23.07 -58.38 31.34
C ALA A 436 21.86 -59.26 31.00
N ALA A 437 21.39 -60.08 31.94
CA ALA A 437 20.22 -60.94 31.78
C ALA A 437 18.91 -60.16 31.58
N ALA A 438 18.80 -58.96 32.18
CA ALA A 438 17.63 -58.09 32.03
C ALA A 438 17.73 -57.13 30.83
N ALA A 439 18.94 -56.71 30.44
CA ALA A 439 19.15 -55.77 29.34
C ALA A 439 19.16 -56.44 27.95
N LEU A 440 19.66 -57.68 27.82
CA LEU A 440 19.74 -58.39 26.54
C LEU A 440 18.38 -58.58 25.84
N PRO A 441 17.31 -59.01 26.55
CA PRO A 441 15.98 -59.13 25.95
C PRO A 441 15.43 -57.82 25.40
N LEU A 442 15.81 -56.67 25.99
CA LEU A 442 15.36 -55.34 25.57
C LEU A 442 16.10 -54.84 24.32
N VAL A 443 17.38 -55.20 24.14
CA VAL A 443 18.21 -54.73 23.02
C VAL A 443 18.04 -55.61 21.79
N LYS A 444 17.84 -56.92 21.95
CA LYS A 444 17.72 -57.89 20.84
C LYS A 444 16.75 -57.47 19.73
N PRO A 445 15.54 -56.92 20.00
CA PRO A 445 14.61 -56.49 18.96
C PRO A 445 15.11 -55.34 18.08
N PHE A 446 16.05 -54.53 18.55
CA PHE A 446 16.58 -53.37 17.81
C PHE A 446 17.78 -53.72 16.91
N LEU A 447 18.42 -54.88 17.13
CA LEU A 447 19.61 -55.31 16.39
C LEU A 447 19.35 -55.67 14.91
N PRO A 448 18.20 -56.26 14.52
CA PRO A 448 17.85 -56.48 13.12
C PRO A 448 17.84 -55.18 12.31
N GLY A 449 17.25 -54.11 12.87
CA GLY A 449 17.19 -52.77 12.29
C GLY A 449 18.41 -51.89 12.55
N ALA A 450 19.42 -52.35 13.29
CA ALA A 450 20.55 -51.52 13.70
C ALA A 450 21.40 -50.96 12.54
N LEU A 451 21.37 -51.61 11.37
CA LEU A 451 22.05 -51.13 10.16
C LEU A 451 21.13 -50.35 9.20
N ASP A 452 19.82 -50.40 9.42
CA ASP A 452 18.83 -49.76 8.57
C ASP A 452 18.66 -48.28 8.95
N ALA A 453 19.01 -47.37 8.03
CA ALA A 453 18.95 -45.92 8.24
C ALA A 453 17.56 -45.40 8.65
N SER A 454 16.48 -46.13 8.32
CA SER A 454 15.10 -45.75 8.64
C SER A 454 14.69 -46.01 10.11
N GLN A 455 15.40 -46.90 10.81
CA GLN A 455 15.04 -47.30 12.18
C GLN A 455 15.68 -46.37 13.20
N PRO A 456 15.05 -45.96 14.30
CA PRO A 456 15.68 -45.05 15.27
C PRO A 456 16.86 -45.67 16.03
N CYS A 457 17.83 -44.84 16.42
CA CYS A 457 18.91 -45.20 17.34
C CYS A 457 18.87 -44.31 18.60
N TYR A 458 19.30 -44.84 19.75
CA TYR A 458 19.26 -44.15 21.04
C TYR A 458 20.61 -44.20 21.77
N PHE A 459 21.61 -43.53 21.19
CA PHE A 459 22.93 -43.42 21.81
C PHE A 459 23.06 -42.15 22.65
N CYS A 460 23.83 -42.24 23.74
CA CYS A 460 24.26 -41.08 24.50
C CYS A 460 25.16 -40.19 23.63
N VAL A 461 24.90 -38.89 23.65
CA VAL A 461 25.61 -37.85 22.89
C VAL A 461 26.33 -36.87 23.83
N ASP A 462 26.88 -35.79 23.28
CA ASP A 462 27.40 -34.66 24.03
C ASP A 462 26.27 -33.69 24.44
N GLU A 463 26.60 -32.77 25.35
CA GLU A 463 25.63 -31.80 25.88
C GLU A 463 25.08 -30.88 24.78
N ALA A 464 25.96 -30.35 23.93
CA ALA A 464 25.58 -29.45 22.85
C ALA A 464 24.55 -30.09 21.90
N SER A 465 24.75 -31.35 21.50
CA SER A 465 23.83 -32.05 20.61
C SER A 465 22.52 -32.41 21.30
N GLN A 466 22.54 -32.79 22.58
CA GLN A 466 21.32 -33.10 23.34
C GLN A 466 20.49 -31.84 23.61
N THR A 467 21.12 -30.73 23.97
CA THR A 467 20.46 -29.44 24.16
C THR A 467 19.90 -28.90 22.84
N GLY A 468 20.69 -28.94 21.76
CA GLY A 468 20.24 -28.54 20.43
C GLY A 468 19.04 -29.37 19.94
N ARG A 469 19.03 -30.68 20.22
CA ARG A 469 17.89 -31.55 19.88
C ARG A 469 16.61 -31.13 20.60
N LYS A 470 16.68 -30.91 21.92
CA LYS A 470 15.52 -30.49 22.73
C LYS A 470 14.95 -29.15 22.27
N LEU A 471 15.81 -28.18 21.98
CA LEU A 471 15.36 -26.88 21.48
C LEU A 471 14.76 -26.99 20.07
N ALA A 472 15.34 -27.82 19.20
CA ALA A 472 14.76 -28.08 17.88
C ALA A 472 13.37 -28.71 17.97
N GLU A 473 13.16 -29.64 18.91
CA GLU A 473 11.84 -30.25 19.17
C GLU A 473 10.84 -29.22 19.73
N LEU A 474 11.29 -28.31 20.60
CA LEU A 474 10.45 -27.22 21.11
C LEU A 474 9.99 -26.29 19.98
N VAL A 475 10.91 -25.84 19.12
CA VAL A 475 10.58 -24.97 17.98
C VAL A 475 9.72 -25.71 16.95
N ALA A 476 10.00 -26.99 16.70
CA ALA A 476 9.16 -27.81 15.81
C ALA A 476 7.74 -28.04 16.36
N ALA A 477 7.56 -28.03 17.68
CA ALA A 477 6.24 -28.14 18.32
C ALA A 477 5.34 -26.92 18.04
N GLU A 478 5.91 -25.77 17.65
CA GLU A 478 5.17 -24.60 17.16
C GLU A 478 4.49 -24.86 15.80
N LYS A 479 4.83 -25.97 15.13
CA LYS A 479 4.30 -26.41 13.82
C LYS A 479 4.55 -25.45 12.65
N ALA A 480 5.34 -24.40 12.84
CA ALA A 480 5.72 -23.46 11.78
C ALA A 480 6.77 -24.06 10.81
N TRP A 481 7.67 -24.91 11.31
CA TRP A 481 8.73 -25.55 10.52
C TRP A 481 8.81 -27.05 10.79
N ASP A 482 9.43 -27.78 9.85
CA ASP A 482 9.80 -29.18 10.02
C ASP A 482 10.96 -29.35 11.01
N LEU A 483 10.96 -30.48 11.73
CA LEU A 483 11.96 -30.78 12.76
C LEU A 483 13.38 -30.82 12.18
N GLU A 484 13.53 -31.30 10.95
CA GLU A 484 14.79 -31.37 10.23
C GLU A 484 15.43 -30.00 10.06
N TRP A 485 14.61 -28.99 9.74
CA TRP A 485 15.05 -27.60 9.65
C TRP A 485 15.38 -27.01 11.01
N CYS A 486 14.57 -27.32 12.04
CA CYS A 486 14.85 -26.89 13.41
C CYS A 486 16.18 -27.47 13.94
N VAL A 487 16.50 -28.72 13.59
CA VAL A 487 17.78 -29.35 13.95
C VAL A 487 18.94 -28.66 13.22
N ALA A 488 18.77 -28.34 11.94
CA ALA A 488 19.78 -27.60 11.17
C ALA A 488 20.07 -26.20 11.79
N ALA A 489 19.01 -25.49 12.17
CA ALA A 489 19.12 -24.19 12.84
C ALA A 489 19.83 -24.30 14.19
N ALA A 490 19.49 -25.31 15.00
CA ALA A 490 20.09 -25.55 16.31
C ALA A 490 21.60 -25.86 16.21
N GLU A 491 22.00 -26.61 15.18
CA GLU A 491 23.41 -26.94 14.92
C GLU A 491 24.22 -25.70 14.55
N TYR A 492 23.67 -24.82 13.69
CA TYR A 492 24.37 -23.63 13.21
C TYR A 492 24.47 -22.54 14.29
N GLU A 493 23.36 -22.19 14.94
CA GLU A 493 23.28 -21.10 15.93
C GLU A 493 23.69 -21.51 17.34
N LYS A 494 24.28 -22.71 17.50
CA LYS A 494 24.73 -23.26 18.78
C LYS A 494 23.64 -23.22 19.86
N ALA A 495 22.43 -23.63 19.49
CA ALA A 495 21.30 -23.78 20.43
C ALA A 495 20.79 -22.46 21.07
N SER A 496 20.80 -21.33 20.34
CA SER A 496 20.14 -20.07 20.76
C SER A 496 18.76 -19.93 20.11
N LEU A 497 17.68 -19.85 20.91
CA LEU A 497 16.30 -19.86 20.41
C LEU A 497 15.95 -18.72 19.45
N ASP A 498 16.32 -17.47 19.77
CA ASP A 498 15.95 -16.33 18.93
C ASP A 498 16.68 -16.37 17.59
N LYS A 499 17.98 -16.63 17.61
CA LYS A 499 18.79 -16.76 16.39
C LYS A 499 18.36 -17.95 15.53
N MET A 500 17.92 -19.05 16.15
CA MET A 500 17.34 -20.18 15.43
C MET A 500 16.10 -19.75 14.64
N ARG A 501 15.21 -18.94 15.22
CA ARG A 501 14.01 -18.44 14.53
C ARG A 501 14.38 -17.51 13.38
N ASP A 502 15.32 -16.59 13.58
CA ASP A 502 15.79 -15.69 12.52
C ASP A 502 16.39 -16.47 11.35
N TRP A 503 17.21 -17.48 11.65
CA TRP A 503 17.80 -18.36 10.64
C TRP A 503 16.73 -19.18 9.90
N LEU A 504 15.73 -19.72 10.60
CA LEU A 504 14.62 -20.46 10.00
C LEU A 504 13.76 -19.56 9.12
N GLN A 505 13.47 -18.35 9.56
CA GLN A 505 12.75 -17.34 8.78
C GLN A 505 13.51 -17.01 7.47
N ALA A 506 14.84 -16.90 7.56
CA ALA A 506 15.70 -16.57 6.42
C ALA A 506 15.89 -17.73 5.43
N TRP A 507 15.84 -19.00 5.86
CA TRP A 507 16.33 -20.11 5.04
C TRP A 507 15.42 -21.33 4.93
N ALA A 508 14.46 -21.51 5.85
CA ALA A 508 13.62 -22.69 5.89
C ALA A 508 12.21 -22.40 5.33
N PRO A 509 11.63 -23.32 4.55
CA PRO A 509 10.23 -23.23 4.14
C PRO A 509 9.32 -23.38 5.36
N ARG A 510 8.27 -22.55 5.42
CA ARG A 510 7.19 -22.71 6.38
C ARG A 510 6.28 -23.87 5.97
N LYS A 511 5.71 -24.54 6.96
CA LYS A 511 4.74 -25.63 6.77
C LYS A 511 3.38 -25.15 6.29
#